data_AF-A0A8B7IRU3-F1
#
_entry.id   AF-A0A8B7IRU3-F1
#
_cell.length_a   1.000
_cell.length_b   1.000
_cell.length_c   1.000
_cell.angle_alpha   90.00
_cell.angle_beta   90.00
_cell.angle_gamma   90.00
#
_symmetry.space_group_name_H-M   'P 1'
#
loop_
_entity.id
_entity.type
_entity.pdbx_description
1 polymer ?
#
loop_
_entity_poly.entity_id
_entity_poly.type
_entity_poly.pdbx_seq_one_letter_code
_entity_poly.pdbx_strand_id
1 'polypeptide(L)'
;MTLCAGVCSYEGKGGMCSIRLSEPLLKLRPRKDLVETLLHEMIHALLFVTNNDKDHESHGPEFRKHMHRINRLTGANVTIYHNFHDEVDLYRQHWWRCNGPCQNRRPYFGYVKRSMNRAPSARDFWWVEHQETCGGTFTKVKEPENFSKKAKEKTQPAKLSNSKSNNKGKIHMGDAQNVIPFSGKGYLLGGEDSGLSEKSSNPIHPQCKISYIAPEDNSKKEQVMSF
;
A
#
# COMPACT_ATOMS: atom_id res chain seq x y z
N MET A 1 4.28 -7.34 4.76
CA MET A 1 4.58 -6.07 4.04
C MET A 1 4.99 -5.04 5.06
N THR A 2 6.15 -4.40 4.93
CA THR A 2 6.67 -3.40 5.91
C THR A 2 7.17 -2.12 5.26
N LEU A 3 7.03 -1.98 3.93
CA LEU A 3 7.44 -0.78 3.19
C LEU A 3 6.32 0.26 3.07
N CYS A 4 5.07 -0.19 3.11
CA CYS A 4 3.85 0.61 3.09
C CYS A 4 2.78 -0.09 3.93
N ALA A 5 1.78 0.68 4.38
CA ALA A 5 0.67 0.16 5.17
C ALA A 5 -0.43 -0.49 4.32
N GLY A 6 -0.59 -0.04 3.07
CA GLY A 6 -1.51 -0.58 2.08
C GLY A 6 -0.84 -0.72 0.72
N VAL A 7 -1.33 -1.63 -0.10
CA VAL A 7 -1.02 -1.68 -1.53
C VAL A 7 -2.18 -2.28 -2.32
N CYS A 8 -2.54 -1.60 -3.39
CA CYS A 8 -3.42 -2.08 -4.44
C CYS A 8 -2.58 -2.68 -5.59
N SER A 9 -2.91 -3.87 -6.06
CA SER A 9 -2.22 -4.54 -7.16
C SER A 9 -3.21 -5.09 -8.18
N TYR A 10 -2.97 -4.78 -9.45
CA TYR A 10 -3.79 -5.23 -10.56
C TYR A 10 -3.19 -6.42 -11.28
N GLU A 11 -3.95 -7.50 -11.41
CA GLU A 11 -3.57 -8.68 -12.19
C GLU A 11 -3.95 -8.48 -13.66
N GLY A 12 -3.10 -7.72 -14.36
CA GLY A 12 -3.12 -7.44 -15.80
C GLY A 12 -4.20 -8.15 -16.64
N LYS A 13 -3.94 -9.39 -17.06
CA LYS A 13 -4.76 -10.15 -18.02
C LYS A 13 -6.09 -10.67 -17.44
N GLY A 14 -6.30 -10.60 -16.13
CA GLY A 14 -7.46 -11.19 -15.45
C GLY A 14 -8.50 -10.19 -14.95
N GLY A 15 -8.26 -8.88 -15.03
CA GLY A 15 -9.24 -7.90 -14.52
C GLY A 15 -9.32 -7.83 -13.00
N MET A 16 -8.53 -8.62 -12.26
CA MET A 16 -8.66 -8.73 -10.81
C MET A 16 -7.80 -7.70 -10.09
N CYS A 17 -8.43 -7.01 -9.14
CA CYS A 17 -7.78 -6.06 -8.25
C CYS A 17 -7.64 -6.67 -6.85
N SER A 18 -6.44 -6.63 -6.28
CA SER A 18 -6.16 -7.12 -4.93
C SER A 18 -5.66 -5.99 -4.04
N ILE A 19 -6.27 -5.85 -2.86
CA ILE A 19 -5.82 -4.91 -1.82
C ILE A 19 -5.16 -5.72 -0.70
N ARG A 20 -3.97 -5.31 -0.29
CA ARG A 20 -3.23 -5.92 0.83
C ARG A 20 -2.93 -4.85 1.87
N LEU A 21 -3.15 -5.18 3.13
CA LEU A 21 -2.86 -4.32 4.27
C LEU A 21 -1.73 -4.91 5.11
N SER A 22 -0.90 -4.05 5.69
CA SER A 22 0.21 -4.44 6.53
C SER A 22 -0.24 -4.68 7.97
N GLU A 23 -0.33 -5.94 8.36
CA GLU A 23 -0.48 -6.29 9.77
C GLU A 23 0.61 -5.65 10.66
N PRO A 24 1.93 -5.76 10.37
CA PRO A 24 2.94 -5.21 11.27
C PRO A 24 2.94 -3.68 11.41
N LEU A 25 2.37 -2.94 10.45
CA LEU A 25 2.24 -1.48 10.54
C LEU A 25 0.90 -1.03 11.13
N LEU A 26 -0.16 -1.83 11.00
CA LEU A 26 -1.52 -1.41 11.37
C LEU A 26 -2.05 -2.07 12.64
N LYS A 27 -1.52 -3.22 13.07
CA LYS A 27 -2.08 -4.02 14.18
C LYS A 27 -2.12 -3.30 15.54
N LEU A 28 -1.15 -2.43 15.79
CA LEU A 28 -1.05 -1.67 17.06
C LEU A 28 -1.54 -0.22 16.92
N ARG A 29 -2.09 0.14 15.74
CA ARG A 29 -2.60 1.48 15.48
C ARG A 29 -4.09 1.57 15.81
N PRO A 30 -4.63 2.77 16.05
CA PRO A 30 -6.06 2.94 16.25
C PRO A 30 -6.84 2.44 15.02
N ARG A 31 -8.06 1.94 15.24
CA ARG A 31 -8.94 1.43 14.17
C ARG A 31 -9.09 2.38 12.99
N LYS A 32 -9.07 3.70 13.24
CA LYS A 32 -9.19 4.72 12.19
C LYS A 32 -8.10 4.58 11.12
N ASP A 33 -6.86 4.29 11.50
CA ASP A 33 -5.73 4.20 10.56
C ASP A 33 -5.89 3.01 9.61
N LEU A 34 -6.39 1.88 10.14
CA LEU A 34 -6.73 0.71 9.34
C LEU A 34 -7.82 1.05 8.33
N VAL A 35 -8.88 1.72 8.77
CA VAL A 35 -10.03 2.09 7.92
C VAL A 35 -9.60 3.11 6.86
N GLU A 36 -8.87 4.15 7.22
CA GLU A 36 -8.41 5.19 6.30
C GLU A 36 -7.40 4.63 5.28
N THR A 37 -6.51 3.71 5.70
CA THR A 37 -5.62 3.00 4.77
C THR A 37 -6.41 2.12 3.80
N LEU A 38 -7.39 1.36 4.29
CA LEU A 38 -8.24 0.55 3.42
C LEU A 38 -9.02 1.41 2.41
N LEU A 39 -9.61 2.52 2.85
CA LEU A 39 -10.35 3.43 1.98
C LEU A 39 -9.44 4.04 0.91
N HIS A 40 -8.20 4.41 1.26
CA HIS A 40 -7.20 4.86 0.30
C HIS A 40 -6.97 3.83 -0.82
N GLU A 41 -6.68 2.58 -0.45
CA GLU A 41 -6.46 1.51 -1.43
C GLU A 41 -7.73 1.16 -2.23
N MET A 42 -8.92 1.29 -1.64
CA MET A 42 -10.20 1.10 -2.33
C MET A 42 -10.48 2.19 -3.36
N ILE A 43 -10.02 3.42 -3.15
CA ILE A 43 -10.11 4.47 -4.17
C ILE A 43 -9.21 4.11 -5.36
N HIS A 44 -7.98 3.64 -5.13
CA HIS A 44 -7.13 3.14 -6.22
C HIS A 44 -7.80 1.98 -6.96
N ALA A 45 -8.37 1.01 -6.24
CA ALA A 45 -9.10 -0.10 -6.85
C ALA A 45 -10.29 0.36 -7.69
N LEU A 46 -11.05 1.36 -7.22
CA LEU A 46 -12.17 1.93 -7.96
C LEU A 46 -11.70 2.54 -9.29
N LEU A 47 -10.71 3.45 -9.24
CA LEU A 47 -10.18 4.12 -10.43
C LEU A 47 -9.59 3.12 -11.43
N PHE A 48 -8.94 2.09 -10.90
CA PHE A 48 -8.43 1.00 -11.69
C PHE A 48 -9.58 0.29 -12.45
N VAL A 49 -10.63 -0.12 -11.74
CA VAL A 49 -11.76 -0.89 -12.32
C VAL A 49 -12.58 -0.05 -13.31
N THR A 50 -12.85 1.22 -13.00
CA THR A 50 -13.77 2.03 -13.80
C THR A 50 -13.09 2.79 -14.93
N ASN A 51 -11.85 3.23 -14.73
CA ASN A 51 -11.17 4.14 -15.65
C ASN A 51 -9.94 3.51 -16.32
N ASN A 52 -9.62 2.25 -16.01
CA ASN A 52 -8.39 1.57 -16.44
C ASN A 52 -7.14 2.42 -16.11
N ASP A 53 -7.20 3.18 -15.01
CA ASP A 53 -6.09 3.97 -14.52
C ASP A 53 -5.05 3.02 -13.90
N LYS A 54 -3.93 2.86 -14.61
CA LYS A 54 -2.84 1.94 -14.24
C LYS A 54 -1.72 2.63 -13.47
N ASP A 55 -1.85 3.93 -13.21
CA ASP A 55 -0.85 4.66 -12.45
C ASP A 55 -1.09 4.46 -10.94
N HIS A 56 -0.36 3.51 -10.38
CA HIS A 56 -0.43 3.12 -8.96
C HIS A 56 -0.04 4.24 -7.99
N GLU A 57 0.70 5.26 -8.45
CA GLU A 57 1.16 6.40 -7.63
C GLU A 57 0.40 7.69 -7.96
N SER A 58 -0.57 7.64 -8.88
CA SER A 58 -1.37 8.80 -9.24
C SER A 58 -2.45 9.07 -8.19
N HIS A 59 -2.20 10.08 -7.35
CA HIS A 59 -3.24 10.75 -6.58
C HIS A 59 -3.79 11.96 -7.34
N GLY A 60 -4.15 11.73 -8.60
CA GLY A 60 -4.68 12.72 -9.53
C GLY A 60 -6.07 13.27 -9.15
N PRO A 61 -6.67 14.13 -10.01
CA PRO A 61 -7.95 14.78 -9.72
C PRO A 61 -9.08 13.82 -9.33
N GLU A 62 -9.22 12.67 -10.00
CA GLU A 62 -10.28 11.70 -9.69
C GLU A 62 -10.06 11.00 -8.34
N PHE A 63 -8.81 10.70 -7.97
CA PHE A 63 -8.48 10.19 -6.64
C PHE A 63 -8.91 11.20 -5.57
N ARG A 64 -8.50 12.46 -5.73
CA ARG A 64 -8.81 13.53 -4.78
C ARG A 64 -10.31 13.76 -4.65
N LYS A 65 -11.05 13.70 -5.75
CA LYS A 65 -12.51 13.81 -5.77
C LYS A 65 -13.18 12.71 -4.93
N HIS A 66 -12.77 11.45 -5.08
CA HIS A 66 -13.31 10.37 -4.26
C HIS A 66 -12.88 10.45 -2.79
N MET A 67 -11.62 10.80 -2.53
CA MET A 67 -11.08 11.06 -1.19
C MET A 67 -11.91 12.13 -0.46
N HIS A 68 -12.12 13.30 -1.07
CA HIS A 68 -12.92 14.39 -0.48
C HIS A 68 -14.39 13.98 -0.29
N ARG A 69 -14.99 13.28 -1.25
CA ARG A 69 -16.36 12.77 -1.13
C ARG A 69 -16.51 11.83 0.08
N ILE A 70 -15.60 10.86 0.23
CA ILE A 70 -15.64 9.87 1.33
C ILE A 70 -15.42 10.54 2.68
N ASN A 71 -14.42 11.42 2.79
CA ASN A 71 -14.15 12.16 4.02
C ASN A 71 -15.37 12.96 4.48
N ARG A 72 -16.03 13.68 3.55
CA ARG A 72 -17.23 14.46 3.84
C ARG A 72 -18.40 13.60 4.32
N LEU A 73 -18.59 12.41 3.74
CA LEU A 73 -19.74 11.54 4.07
C LEU A 73 -19.55 10.75 5.37
N THR A 74 -18.31 10.41 5.71
CA THR A 74 -18.01 9.47 6.79
C THR A 74 -17.38 10.12 8.02
N GLY A 75 -16.85 11.34 7.88
CA GLY A 75 -16.01 11.97 8.90
C GLY A 75 -14.61 11.37 9.00
N ALA A 76 -14.23 10.45 8.12
CA ALA A 76 -12.86 9.95 8.00
C ALA A 76 -11.92 11.03 7.44
N ASN A 77 -10.61 10.82 7.61
CA ASN A 77 -9.59 11.71 7.08
C ASN A 77 -8.60 10.95 6.17
N VAL A 78 -9.10 10.40 5.06
CA VAL A 78 -8.24 9.79 4.03
C VAL A 78 -7.36 10.88 3.42
N THR A 79 -6.07 10.62 3.34
CA THR A 79 -5.05 11.52 2.78
C THR A 79 -4.36 10.90 1.56
N ILE A 80 -3.70 11.75 0.77
CA ILE A 80 -2.83 11.36 -0.35
C ILE A 80 -1.60 10.59 0.14
N TYR A 81 -0.99 11.07 1.22
CA TYR A 81 0.18 10.45 1.82
C TYR A 81 -0.20 9.82 3.15
N HIS A 82 0.20 8.58 3.33
CA HIS A 82 0.11 7.93 4.63
C HIS A 82 1.29 8.33 5.52
N ASN A 83 1.03 8.66 6.78
CA ASN A 83 2.07 9.04 7.72
C ASN A 83 2.55 7.84 8.55
N PHE A 84 3.26 6.92 7.90
CA PHE A 84 3.90 5.74 8.55
C PHE A 84 5.43 5.80 8.48
N HIS A 85 6.01 6.99 8.30
CA HIS A 85 7.43 7.14 8.02
C HIS A 85 8.30 6.59 9.15
N ASP A 86 7.95 6.91 10.41
CA ASP A 86 8.71 6.49 11.59
C ASP A 86 8.61 4.97 11.82
N GLU A 87 7.42 4.40 11.66
CA GLU A 87 7.22 2.95 11.78
C GLU A 87 7.93 2.20 10.65
N VAL A 88 7.83 2.68 9.41
CA VAL A 88 8.54 2.08 8.27
C VAL A 88 10.05 2.18 8.49
N ASP A 89 10.56 3.28 9.04
CA ASP A 89 11.97 3.46 9.38
C ASP A 89 12.45 2.48 10.47
N LEU A 90 11.60 2.12 11.44
CA LEU A 90 11.89 1.06 12.42
C LEU A 90 12.14 -0.30 11.74
N TYR A 91 11.41 -0.60 10.66
CA TYR A 91 11.59 -1.83 9.89
C TYR A 91 12.71 -1.76 8.86
N ARG A 92 13.22 -0.57 8.51
CA ARG A 92 14.37 -0.42 7.59
C ARG A 92 15.68 -0.75 8.29
N GLN A 93 15.89 -2.02 8.62
CA GLN A 93 17.01 -2.48 9.45
C GLN A 93 18.29 -2.78 8.66
N HIS A 94 18.22 -2.83 7.33
CA HIS A 94 19.38 -3.06 6.48
C HIS A 94 19.89 -1.75 5.92
N TRP A 95 21.08 -1.32 6.35
CA TRP A 95 21.66 -0.05 5.93
C TRP A 95 22.91 -0.32 5.11
N TRP A 96 23.02 0.42 4.02
CA TRP A 96 24.24 0.53 3.24
C TRP A 96 24.70 1.97 3.23
N ARG A 97 26.01 2.17 3.19
CA ARG A 97 26.61 3.48 3.01
C ARG A 97 27.58 3.44 1.84
N CYS A 98 27.42 4.41 0.93
CA CYS A 98 28.35 4.61 -0.16
C CYS A 98 29.69 5.11 0.36
N ASN A 99 30.79 4.64 -0.21
CA ASN A 99 32.14 5.14 0.09
C ASN A 99 32.56 6.33 -0.78
N GLY A 100 31.72 6.76 -1.74
CA GLY A 100 32.02 7.86 -2.65
C GLY A 100 31.63 9.26 -2.14
N PRO A 101 31.76 10.29 -2.99
CA PRO A 101 31.52 11.69 -2.61
C PRO A 101 30.06 12.00 -2.22
N CYS A 102 29.09 11.13 -2.53
CA CYS A 102 27.70 11.33 -2.09
C CYS A 102 27.51 11.25 -0.57
N GLN A 103 28.51 10.81 0.19
CA GLN A 103 28.49 10.90 1.66
C GLN A 103 28.28 12.31 2.19
N ASN A 104 28.75 13.32 1.45
CA ASN A 104 28.63 14.73 1.85
C ASN A 104 27.48 15.45 1.14
N ARG A 105 26.73 14.74 0.28
CA ARG A 105 25.62 15.30 -0.49
C ARG A 105 24.30 15.09 0.23
N ARG A 106 23.56 16.18 0.41
CA ARG A 106 22.15 16.13 0.83
C ARG A 106 21.31 15.46 -0.27
N PRO A 107 20.16 14.84 0.08
CA PRO A 107 19.66 14.66 1.45
C PRO A 107 20.13 13.35 2.11
N TYR A 108 20.71 12.42 1.36
CA TYR A 108 20.90 11.04 1.81
C TYR A 108 22.24 10.77 2.49
N PHE A 109 23.25 11.64 2.29
CA PHE A 109 24.59 11.50 2.88
C PHE A 109 25.20 10.10 2.66
N GLY A 110 24.97 9.56 1.46
CA GLY A 110 25.44 8.25 1.03
C GLY A 110 24.70 7.05 1.64
N TYR A 111 23.66 7.25 2.44
CA TYR A 111 22.90 6.14 3.04
C TYR A 111 21.79 5.63 2.13
N VAL A 112 21.63 4.31 2.13
CA VAL A 112 20.43 3.61 1.65
C VAL A 112 19.94 2.70 2.76
N LYS A 113 18.70 2.90 3.20
CA LYS A 113 18.06 2.10 4.26
C LYS A 113 16.90 1.31 3.66
N ARG A 114 16.84 0.00 3.91
CA ARG A 114 15.79 -0.89 3.39
C ARG A 114 15.32 -1.86 4.45
N SER A 115 14.09 -2.32 4.33
CA SER A 115 13.51 -3.37 5.18
C SER A 115 13.92 -4.78 4.76
N MET A 116 14.37 -4.95 3.51
CA MET A 116 14.87 -6.22 2.99
C MET A 116 16.39 -6.15 2.79
N ASN A 117 17.08 -7.29 2.97
CA ASN A 117 18.51 -7.42 2.70
C ASN A 117 18.81 -7.45 1.19
N ARG A 118 18.55 -6.34 0.50
CA ARG A 118 18.83 -6.14 -0.92
C ARG A 118 19.82 -5.00 -1.05
N ALA A 119 21.06 -5.29 -1.43
CA ALA A 119 22.04 -4.25 -1.69
C ALA A 119 21.59 -3.32 -2.83
N PRO A 120 21.97 -2.03 -2.80
CA PRO A 120 21.87 -1.15 -3.96
C PRO A 120 22.46 -1.81 -5.22
N SER A 121 21.74 -1.73 -6.33
CA SER A 121 22.19 -2.34 -7.60
C SER A 121 21.54 -1.68 -8.80
N ALA A 122 21.95 -2.10 -10.01
CA ALA A 122 21.40 -1.64 -11.29
C ALA A 122 19.88 -1.81 -11.47
N ARG A 123 19.19 -2.50 -10.56
CA ARG A 123 17.72 -2.58 -10.53
C ARG A 123 17.05 -1.36 -9.91
N ASP A 124 17.82 -0.51 -9.22
CA ASP A 124 17.31 0.72 -8.64
C ASP A 124 17.28 1.82 -9.71
N PHE A 125 16.17 2.53 -9.84
CA PHE A 125 15.97 3.54 -10.89
C PHE A 125 17.03 4.65 -10.86
N TRP A 126 17.54 5.00 -9.68
CA TRP A 126 18.56 6.03 -9.46
C TRP A 126 20.00 5.50 -9.63
N TRP A 127 20.20 4.21 -9.88
CA TRP A 127 21.53 3.59 -9.89
C TRP A 127 22.44 4.18 -10.97
N VAL A 128 21.90 4.40 -12.18
CA VAL A 128 22.66 4.95 -13.31
C VAL A 128 23.17 6.34 -12.96
N GLU A 129 22.29 7.22 -12.49
CA GLU A 129 22.64 8.58 -12.05
C GLU A 129 23.67 8.56 -10.90
N HIS A 130 23.52 7.64 -9.93
CA HIS A 130 24.51 7.49 -8.87
C HIS A 130 25.87 7.04 -9.43
N GLN A 131 25.90 6.11 -10.39
CA GLN A 131 27.14 5.64 -10.99
C GLN A 131 27.87 6.76 -11.73
N GLU A 132 27.14 7.62 -12.44
CA GLU A 132 27.69 8.74 -13.20
C GLU A 132 28.16 9.89 -12.30
N THR A 133 27.36 10.25 -11.28
CA THR A 133 27.64 11.42 -10.44
C THR A 133 28.47 11.10 -9.20
N CYS A 134 28.64 9.83 -8.84
CA CYS A 134 29.35 9.40 -7.64
C CYS A 134 30.41 8.34 -7.94
N GLY A 135 30.01 7.26 -8.63
CA GLY A 135 30.86 6.10 -8.91
C GLY A 135 31.26 5.26 -7.69
N GLY A 136 30.79 5.63 -6.49
CA GLY A 136 31.12 4.91 -5.26
C GLY A 136 30.42 3.56 -5.12
N THR A 137 30.90 2.74 -4.20
CA THR A 137 30.34 1.42 -3.87
C THR A 137 29.63 1.45 -2.53
N PHE A 138 28.50 0.76 -2.44
CA PHE A 138 27.72 0.64 -1.21
C PHE A 138 28.19 -0.54 -0.36
N THR A 139 28.61 -0.25 0.87
CA THR A 139 28.99 -1.24 1.87
C THR A 139 27.91 -1.38 2.93
N LYS A 140 27.66 -2.59 3.42
CA LYS A 140 26.64 -2.84 4.43
C LYS A 140 27.16 -2.38 5.80
N VAL A 141 26.41 -1.53 6.49
CA VAL A 141 26.81 -0.93 7.78
C VAL A 141 25.88 -1.25 8.93
N LYS A 142 24.67 -1.77 8.65
CA LYS A 142 23.73 -2.24 9.67
C LYS A 142 22.96 -3.46 9.17
N GLU A 143 22.78 -4.43 10.05
CA GLU A 143 21.85 -5.53 9.86
C GLU A 143 21.18 -5.92 11.18
N PRO A 144 20.02 -6.61 11.15
CA PRO A 144 19.39 -7.14 12.36
C PRO A 144 20.29 -8.15 13.06
N GLU A 145 20.36 -8.10 14.38
CA GLU A 145 21.27 -8.89 15.25
C GLU A 145 21.18 -10.42 15.04
N ASN A 146 20.07 -10.91 14.50
CA ASN A 146 19.81 -12.34 14.31
C ASN A 146 20.01 -12.83 12.86
N PHE A 147 20.43 -11.96 11.93
CA PHE A 147 20.46 -12.28 10.50
C PHE A 147 21.69 -13.10 10.08
N SER A 148 22.88 -12.77 10.58
CA SER A 148 24.14 -13.44 10.20
C SER A 148 24.32 -14.83 10.83
N LYS A 149 23.53 -15.17 11.87
CA LYS A 149 23.53 -16.50 12.50
C LYS A 149 22.82 -17.55 11.62
N LYS A 150 21.73 -17.19 10.94
CA LYS A 150 20.96 -18.10 10.06
C LYS A 150 21.67 -18.44 8.74
N ALA A 151 22.62 -17.61 8.29
CA ALA A 151 23.38 -17.87 7.06
C ALA A 151 24.46 -18.96 7.26
N LYS A 152 24.93 -19.19 8.49
CA LYS A 152 25.97 -20.19 8.80
C LYS A 152 25.45 -21.62 8.90
N GLU A 153 24.14 -21.84 9.06
CA GLU A 153 23.56 -23.20 9.13
C GLU A 153 23.35 -23.88 7.77
N LYS A 154 23.47 -23.15 6.65
CA LYS A 154 23.25 -23.70 5.29
C LYS A 154 24.50 -24.18 4.56
N THR A 155 25.66 -24.21 5.21
CA THR A 155 26.92 -24.61 4.57
C THR A 155 27.65 -25.67 5.40
N GLN A 156 27.14 -26.89 5.40
CA GLN A 156 27.93 -28.10 5.69
C GLN A 156 27.95 -28.94 4.41
N PRO A 157 29.11 -29.23 3.81
CA PRO A 157 29.21 -30.04 2.60
C PRO A 157 29.02 -31.52 2.95
N ALA A 158 27.89 -32.10 2.55
CA ALA A 158 27.70 -33.55 2.60
C ALA A 158 28.62 -34.21 1.57
N LYS A 159 29.60 -34.97 2.07
CA LYS A 159 30.47 -35.84 1.29
C LYS A 159 29.62 -36.90 0.57
N LEU A 160 29.83 -37.04 -0.73
CA LEU A 160 29.34 -38.15 -1.55
C LEU A 160 30.01 -39.45 -1.11
N SER A 161 29.22 -40.44 -0.72
CA SER A 161 29.59 -41.86 -0.84
C SER A 161 28.42 -42.64 -1.43
N ASN A 162 28.74 -43.35 -2.50
CA ASN A 162 27.88 -44.00 -3.45
C ASN A 162 27.44 -45.38 -2.93
N SER A 163 26.15 -45.71 -2.98
CA SER A 163 25.69 -47.11 -2.98
C SER A 163 24.36 -47.24 -3.74
N LYS A 164 24.42 -48.00 -4.84
CA LYS A 164 23.30 -48.36 -5.71
C LYS A 164 22.30 -49.27 -4.97
N SER A 165 21.01 -49.03 -5.16
CA SER A 165 20.00 -50.09 -5.21
C SER A 165 18.77 -49.62 -6.00
N ASN A 166 18.45 -50.35 -7.06
CA ASN A 166 17.23 -50.23 -7.85
C ASN A 166 16.00 -50.53 -6.98
N ASN A 167 14.93 -49.72 -7.12
CA ASN A 167 13.58 -50.27 -7.30
C ASN A 167 12.59 -49.23 -7.84
N LYS A 168 11.80 -49.69 -8.81
CA LYS A 168 10.67 -49.01 -9.47
C LYS A 168 9.58 -48.65 -8.45
N GLY A 169 9.07 -47.43 -8.54
CA GLY A 169 7.84 -46.99 -7.87
C GLY A 169 7.27 -45.75 -8.54
N LYS A 170 6.25 -45.96 -9.37
CA LYS A 170 5.45 -44.96 -10.09
C LYS A 170 4.54 -44.23 -9.11
N ILE A 171 4.64 -42.91 -8.95
CA ILE A 171 3.57 -42.09 -8.35
C ILE A 171 3.36 -40.80 -9.17
N HIS A 172 2.07 -40.50 -9.36
CA HIS A 172 1.46 -39.57 -10.27
C HIS A 172 1.79 -38.08 -10.06
N MET A 173 1.68 -37.37 -11.18
CA MET A 173 1.40 -35.93 -11.29
C MET A 173 0.19 -35.53 -10.43
N GLY A 174 0.29 -34.41 -9.74
CA GLY A 174 -0.83 -33.71 -9.12
C GLY A 174 -0.32 -32.45 -8.44
N ASP A 175 -1.02 -31.33 -8.43
CA ASP A 175 -2.16 -30.84 -9.20
C ASP A 175 -2.15 -29.34 -8.92
N ALA A 176 -2.66 -28.55 -9.85
CA ALA A 176 -2.81 -27.13 -9.68
C ALA A 176 -3.82 -26.82 -8.56
N GLN A 177 -3.63 -25.65 -7.94
CA GLN A 177 -4.65 -24.86 -7.25
C GLN A 177 -5.22 -25.41 -5.94
N ASN A 178 -4.86 -24.75 -4.84
CA ASN A 178 -5.76 -24.58 -3.70
C ASN A 178 -5.85 -23.08 -3.38
N VAL A 179 -6.68 -22.38 -4.15
CA VAL A 179 -7.17 -21.04 -3.80
C VAL A 179 -8.41 -21.26 -2.94
N ILE A 180 -8.34 -20.89 -1.67
CA ILE A 180 -9.50 -20.96 -0.76
C ILE A 180 -10.43 -19.80 -1.13
N PRO A 181 -11.67 -20.04 -1.60
CA PRO A 181 -12.58 -18.97 -1.96
C PRO A 181 -13.14 -18.27 -0.72
N PHE A 182 -13.36 -16.96 -0.87
CA PHE A 182 -13.98 -16.09 0.13
C PHE A 182 -15.41 -16.57 0.45
N SER A 183 -15.66 -16.91 1.72
CA SER A 183 -16.95 -17.44 2.20
C SER A 183 -17.99 -16.35 2.57
N GLY A 184 -17.72 -15.09 2.26
CA GLY A 184 -18.65 -14.00 2.59
C GLY A 184 -19.80 -13.91 1.57
N LYS A 185 -21.04 -13.74 2.06
CA LYS A 185 -22.16 -13.33 1.22
C LYS A 185 -21.94 -11.88 0.78
N GLY A 186 -21.45 -11.69 -0.44
CA GLY A 186 -21.39 -10.37 -1.08
C GLY A 186 -22.80 -9.88 -1.44
N TYR A 187 -23.02 -8.57 -1.38
CA TYR A 187 -24.22 -7.93 -1.94
C TYR A 187 -23.84 -7.21 -3.23
N LEU A 188 -24.56 -7.54 -4.31
CA LEU A 188 -24.45 -6.86 -5.59
C LEU A 188 -25.19 -5.52 -5.48
N LEU A 189 -24.50 -4.41 -5.72
CA LEU A 189 -25.12 -3.09 -5.83
C LEU A 189 -25.19 -2.71 -7.31
N GLY A 190 -26.40 -2.57 -7.84
CA GLY A 190 -26.65 -2.10 -9.21
C GLY A 190 -26.98 -3.23 -10.20
N GLY A 191 -28.18 -3.81 -10.07
CA GLY A 191 -28.83 -4.56 -11.15
C GLY A 191 -30.08 -3.80 -11.57
N GLU A 192 -30.10 -3.29 -12.79
CA GLU A 192 -31.31 -2.79 -13.43
C GLU A 192 -32.25 -3.98 -13.67
N ASP A 193 -33.43 -3.96 -13.06
CA ASP A 193 -34.50 -4.88 -13.41
C ASP A 193 -35.67 -4.07 -13.98
N SER A 194 -35.90 -4.29 -15.27
CA SER A 194 -36.96 -3.72 -16.06
C SER A 194 -38.23 -4.55 -15.91
N GLY A 195 -39.22 -3.97 -15.21
CA GLY A 195 -40.65 -4.14 -15.51
C GLY A 195 -41.41 -5.27 -14.81
N LEU A 196 -42.33 -4.91 -13.91
CA LEU A 196 -43.78 -4.87 -14.22
C LEU A 196 -44.65 -4.38 -13.04
N SER A 197 -45.40 -3.31 -13.33
CA SER A 197 -46.79 -2.99 -12.95
C SER A 197 -47.27 -2.96 -11.48
N GLU A 198 -47.48 -1.71 -11.03
CA GLU A 198 -48.57 -1.14 -10.22
C GLU A 198 -49.39 -2.01 -9.24
N LYS A 199 -49.44 -1.56 -7.98
CA LYS A 199 -50.71 -1.20 -7.31
C LYS A 199 -50.49 -0.20 -6.16
N SER A 200 -51.31 0.85 -6.23
CA SER A 200 -51.48 1.96 -5.29
C SER A 200 -51.81 1.53 -3.85
N SER A 201 -51.13 2.12 -2.86
CA SER A 201 -51.76 2.63 -1.62
C SER A 201 -50.76 3.49 -0.81
N ASN A 202 -51.06 4.78 -0.70
CA ASN A 202 -50.58 5.68 0.38
C ASN A 202 -51.10 5.14 1.74
N PRO A 203 -50.49 5.41 2.92
CA PRO A 203 -50.18 6.79 3.32
C PRO A 203 -49.09 7.05 4.42
N ILE A 204 -48.92 8.35 4.72
CA ILE A 204 -48.36 9.00 5.93
C ILE A 204 -46.83 9.13 6.06
N HIS A 205 -46.40 10.37 5.81
CA HIS A 205 -45.10 10.99 6.05
C HIS A 205 -44.98 11.43 7.53
N PRO A 206 -43.81 11.27 8.18
CA PRO A 206 -43.37 12.20 9.21
C PRO A 206 -42.29 13.12 8.62
N GLN A 207 -42.59 14.42 8.60
CA GLN A 207 -41.61 15.48 8.32
C GLN A 207 -40.61 15.57 9.48
N CYS A 208 -39.33 15.31 9.22
CA CYS A 208 -38.25 15.73 10.12
C CYS A 208 -37.73 17.07 9.62
N LYS A 209 -38.21 18.16 10.23
CA LYS A 209 -37.71 19.53 10.03
C LYS A 209 -36.31 19.62 10.63
N ILE A 210 -35.29 19.82 9.79
CA ILE A 210 -34.00 20.37 10.23
C ILE A 210 -33.92 21.78 9.66
N SER A 211 -34.02 22.76 10.56
CA SER A 211 -33.85 24.18 10.29
C SER A 211 -32.40 24.46 9.94
N TYR A 212 -32.15 24.93 8.72
CA TYR A 212 -30.91 25.58 8.34
C TYR A 212 -30.85 26.96 9.01
N ILE A 213 -29.84 27.18 9.86
CA ILE A 213 -29.43 28.51 10.31
C ILE A 213 -28.35 28.97 9.33
N ALA A 214 -28.63 30.02 8.56
CA ALA A 214 -27.65 30.69 7.72
C ALA A 214 -26.66 31.47 8.60
N PRO A 215 -25.36 31.48 8.29
CA PRO A 215 -24.41 32.37 8.94
C PRO A 215 -24.60 33.79 8.41
N GLU A 216 -24.76 34.75 9.32
CA GLU A 216 -24.78 36.19 9.02
C GLU A 216 -23.41 36.67 8.54
N ASP A 217 -23.44 37.41 7.44
CA ASP A 217 -22.35 38.15 6.83
C ASP A 217 -22.03 39.38 7.68
N ASN A 218 -20.85 39.42 8.32
CA ASN A 218 -20.37 40.59 9.03
C ASN A 218 -19.13 41.16 8.32
N SER A 219 -19.37 41.79 7.16
CA SER A 219 -18.40 42.68 6.54
C SER A 219 -18.71 44.14 6.91
N LYS A 220 -17.85 44.75 7.74
CA LYS A 220 -17.24 46.10 7.58
C LYS A 220 -16.86 46.77 8.92
N LYS A 221 -15.74 47.50 8.85
CA LYS A 221 -15.11 48.49 9.79
C LYS A 221 -14.16 47.83 10.79
N GLU A 222 -12.89 48.20 10.99
CA GLU A 222 -12.04 49.41 10.79
C GLU A 222 -10.61 48.91 10.42
N GLN A 223 -9.79 49.46 9.52
CA GLN A 223 -9.12 50.77 9.39
C GLN A 223 -8.14 51.14 10.54
N VAL A 224 -6.84 51.24 10.15
CA VAL A 224 -5.65 51.92 10.75
C VAL A 224 -4.89 51.24 11.90
N MET A 225 -3.62 50.88 11.64
CA MET A 225 -2.41 51.54 12.20
C MET A 225 -1.13 50.82 11.75
N SER A 226 -0.25 51.62 11.16
CA SER A 226 1.13 51.33 10.78
C SER A 226 2.02 51.06 11.99
N PHE A 227 3.00 50.17 11.85
CA PHE A 227 4.45 50.44 11.87
C PHE A 227 5.20 49.18 11.41
#